data_AF-A0A7C3WYU5-F1
#
_entry.id   AF-A0A7C3WYU5-F1
#
_cell.length_a   1.000
_cell.length_b   1.000
_cell.length_c   1.000
_cell.angle_alpha   90.00
_cell.angle_beta   90.00
_cell.angle_gamma   90.00
#
_symmetry.space_group_name_H-M   'P 1'
#
loop_
_entity.id
_entity.type
_entity.pdbx_description
1 polymer ?
#
loop_
_entity_poly.entity_id
_entity_poly.type
_entity_poly.pdbx_seq_one_letter_code
_entity_poly.pdbx_strand_id
1 'polypeptide(L)' 'MPDYDVVVIGAGVGGLTAAALCQKAGMKTLVLEQS' A
#
# COMPACT_ATOMS: atom_id res chain seq x y z
N MET A 1 3.35 -7.36 -15.85
CA MET A 1 3.23 -6.55 -14.62
C MET A 1 3.29 -7.48 -13.42
N PRO A 2 3.90 -7.09 -12.29
CA PRO A 2 3.71 -7.84 -11.05
C PRO A 2 2.26 -7.71 -10.56
N ASP A 3 1.66 -8.81 -10.13
CA ASP A 3 0.36 -8.81 -9.44
C ASP A 3 0.54 -8.25 -8.02
N TYR A 4 -0.43 -7.45 -7.57
CA TYR A 4 -0.53 -6.91 -6.21
C TYR A 4 -1.93 -7.21 -5.68
N ASP A 5 -2.02 -7.54 -4.38
CA ASP A 5 -3.30 -7.77 -3.72
C ASP A 5 -3.98 -6.44 -3.34
N VAL A 6 -3.17 -5.41 -3.03
CA VAL A 6 -3.64 -4.08 -2.62
C VAL A 6 -2.77 -3.00 -3.28
N VAL A 7 -3.41 -1.96 -3.81
CA VAL A 7 -2.75 -0.73 -4.25
C VAL A 7 -3.30 0.45 -3.44
N VAL A 8 -2.43 1.13 -2.73
CA VAL A 8 -2.75 2.35 -1.96
C VAL A 8 -2.23 3.57 -2.72
N ILE A 9 -3.11 4.53 -2.98
CA ILE A 9 -2.77 5.81 -3.62
C ILE A 9 -2.75 6.89 -2.53
N GLY A 10 -1.58 7.49 -2.32
CA GLY A 10 -1.31 8.46 -1.25
C GLY A 10 -0.40 7.89 -0.15
N ALA A 11 0.72 8.54 0.12
CA ALA A 11 1.71 8.22 1.16
C ALA A 11 1.62 9.13 2.40
N GLY A 12 0.46 9.74 2.63
CA GLY A 12 0.15 10.38 3.92
C GLY A 12 0.01 9.37 5.06
N VAL A 13 -0.16 9.86 6.30
CA VAL A 13 -0.29 9.01 7.51
C VAL A 13 -1.34 7.90 7.35
N GLY A 14 -2.51 8.22 6.80
CA GLY A 14 -3.57 7.23 6.58
C GLY A 14 -3.18 6.15 5.55
N GLY A 15 -2.60 6.56 4.43
CA GLY A 15 -2.20 5.64 3.36
C GLY A 15 -1.09 4.68 3.79
N LEU A 16 -0.05 5.20 4.46
CA LEU A 16 1.02 4.36 5.00
C LEU A 16 0.52 3.43 6.12
N THR A 17 -0.40 3.90 6.96
CA THR A 17 -0.99 3.04 8.00
C THR A 17 -1.78 1.89 7.38
N ALA A 18 -2.62 2.18 6.38
CA ALA A 18 -3.37 1.15 5.66
C ALA A 18 -2.43 0.16 4.95
N ALA A 19 -1.41 0.67 4.25
CA ALA A 19 -0.42 -0.16 3.57
C ALA A 19 0.36 -1.07 4.53
N ALA A 20 0.78 -0.54 5.69
CA ALA A 20 1.50 -1.29 6.70
C ALA A 20 0.64 -2.42 7.32
N LEU A 21 -0.64 -2.15 7.58
CA LEU A 21 -1.57 -3.17 8.05
C LEU A 21 -1.82 -4.25 6.99
N CYS A 22 -1.96 -3.86 5.73
CA CYS A 22 -2.12 -4.80 4.62
C CYS A 22 -0.88 -5.70 4.46
N GLN A 23 0.31 -5.11 4.51
CA GLN A 23 1.56 -5.86 4.45
C GLN A 23 1.72 -6.80 5.65
N LYS A 24 1.35 -6.35 6.86
CA LYS A 24 1.36 -7.19 8.07
C LYS A 24 0.40 -8.38 7.96
N ALA A 25 -0.69 -8.24 7.22
CA ALA A 25 -1.63 -9.32 6.91
C ALA A 25 -1.12 -10.27 5.79
N GLY A 26 0.07 -10.05 5.24
CA GLY A 26 0.68 -10.89 4.21
C GLY A 26 0.29 -10.52 2.78
N MET A 27 -0.40 -9.39 2.58
CA MET A 27 -0.81 -8.93 1.25
C MET A 27 0.34 -8.20 0.55
N LYS A 28 0.58 -8.56 -0.72
CA LYS A 28 1.55 -7.87 -1.57
C LYS A 28 1.00 -6.50 -1.94
N THR A 29 1.48 -5.49 -1.19
CA THR A 29 0.92 -4.14 -1.20
C THR A 29 1.83 -3.18 -1.98
N LEU A 30 1.26 -2.39 -2.89
CA LEU A 30 1.93 -1.29 -3.59
C LEU A 30 1.43 0.04 -3.04
N VAL A 31 2.33 0.99 -2.79
CA VAL A 31 1.98 2.38 -2.48
C VAL A 31 2.47 3.26 -3.61
N LEU A 32 1.60 4.14 -4.12
CA LEU A 32 1.95 5.16 -5.12
C LEU A 32 1.66 6.54 -4.56
N GLU A 33 2.58 7.47 -4.79
CA GLU A 33 2.49 8.87 -4.39
C GLU A 33 2.91 9.73 -5.58
N GLN A 34 2.31 10.92 -5.73
CA GLN A 34 2.56 11.81 -6.88
C GLN A 34 3.85 12.63 -6.71
N SER A 35 4.26 12.82 -5.46
CA SER A 35 5.34 13.72 -5.03
C SER A 35 6.73 13.34 -5.53
#